data_AF-A0A963SPE2-F1
#
_entry.id   AF-A0A963SPE2-F1
#
_cell.length_a   1.000
_cell.length_b   1.000
_cell.length_c   1.000
_cell.angle_alpha   90.00
_cell.angle_beta   90.00
_cell.angle_gamma   90.00
#
_symmetry.space_group_name_H-M   'P 1'
#
loop_
_entity.id
_entity.type
_entity.pdbx_description
1 polymer ?
#
loop_
_entity_poly.entity_id
_entity_poly.type
_entity_poly.pdbx_seq_one_letter_code
_entity_poly.pdbx_strand_id
1 'polypeptide(L)'
;IEVMNKDLVICHLDEGATLNMELTADTGKGYVPAVSNRPVDAPIGLIPVDSLYSPVRQVSYKVEAARVGQELDYDKLSLTVETDGTVTPEDAVAYAARILQDQLTLFVHFEDGIPQPSSPMIGMAAQPEESDANQLNRYLLKKVDEL
;
A
#
# COMPACT_ATOMS: atom_id res chain seq x y z
N ILE A 1 10.06 16.25 0.98
CA ILE A 1 9.65 16.19 -0.43
C ILE A 1 10.93 16.02 -1.23
N GLU A 2 11.03 14.93 -1.97
CA GLU A 2 12.17 14.63 -2.84
C GLU A 2 11.66 14.47 -4.28
N VAL A 3 12.39 15.04 -5.24
CA VAL A 3 12.04 14.97 -6.66
C VAL A 3 12.87 13.88 -7.32
N MET A 4 12.20 12.82 -7.77
CA MET A 4 12.84 11.65 -8.35
C MET A 4 13.34 11.89 -9.77
N ASN A 5 12.60 12.66 -10.57
CA ASN A 5 12.96 12.98 -11.96
C ASN A 5 13.46 14.44 -12.08
N LYS A 6 14.78 14.63 -11.98
CA LYS A 6 15.41 15.96 -12.03
C LYS A 6 15.59 16.51 -13.45
N ASP A 7 15.50 15.65 -14.46
CA ASP A 7 15.74 16.00 -15.86
C ASP A 7 14.44 16.38 -16.61
N LEU A 8 13.30 16.41 -15.90
CA LEU A 8 12.02 16.79 -16.48
C LEU A 8 12.02 18.27 -16.86
N VAL A 9 11.94 18.53 -18.17
CA VAL A 9 11.78 19.89 -18.69
C VAL A 9 10.34 20.36 -18.45
N ILE A 10 10.18 21.45 -17.71
CA ILE A 10 8.87 22.05 -17.40
C ILE A 10 8.48 23.10 -18.44
N CYS A 11 9.42 23.99 -18.81
CA CYS A 11 9.20 25.03 -19.83
C CYS A 11 10.52 25.56 -20.40
N HIS A 12 10.43 26.36 -21.46
CA HIS A 12 11.53 27.14 -22.03
C HIS A 12 11.26 28.64 -21.81
N LEU A 13 12.31 29.42 -21.57
CA LEU A 13 12.23 30.87 -21.35
C LEU A 13 13.11 31.59 -22.36
N ASP A 14 12.57 32.66 -22.96
CA ASP A 14 13.31 33.55 -23.86
C ASP A 14 14.11 34.61 -23.08
N GLU A 15 14.96 35.34 -23.78
CA GLU A 15 15.80 36.38 -23.19
C GLU A 15 14.98 37.46 -22.48
N GLY A 16 15.29 37.71 -21.20
CA GLY A 16 14.59 38.68 -20.36
C GLY A 16 13.32 38.17 -19.67
N ALA A 17 12.90 36.91 -19.91
CA ALA A 17 11.74 36.32 -19.24
C ALA A 17 12.07 35.83 -17.83
N THR A 18 11.11 35.94 -16.91
CA THR A 18 11.19 35.37 -15.55
C THR A 18 9.94 34.56 -15.25
N LEU A 19 10.12 33.44 -14.55
CA LEU A 19 9.03 32.55 -14.15
C LEU A 19 9.13 32.28 -12.65
N ASN A 20 8.04 32.55 -11.94
CA ASN A 20 7.85 32.17 -10.55
C ASN A 20 6.60 31.31 -10.47
N MET A 21 6.72 30.13 -9.86
CA MET A 21 5.61 29.20 -9.67
C MET A 21 5.61 28.70 -8.23
N GLU A 22 4.41 28.51 -7.70
CA GLU A 22 4.16 27.82 -6.45
C GLU A 22 3.39 26.54 -6.77
N LEU A 23 3.87 25.40 -6.27
CA LEU A 23 3.25 24.11 -6.48
C LEU A 23 2.87 23.50 -5.15
N THR A 24 1.68 22.92 -5.08
CA THR A 24 1.22 22.14 -3.92
C THR A 24 1.40 20.66 -4.23
N ALA A 25 2.05 19.94 -3.32
CA ALA A 25 2.20 18.48 -3.38
C ALA A 25 1.43 17.85 -2.21
N ASP A 26 0.68 16.80 -2.51
CA ASP A 26 -0.10 16.05 -1.53
C ASP A 26 0.14 14.54 -1.70
N THR A 27 -0.22 13.75 -0.68
CA THR A 27 -0.19 12.29 -0.71
C THR A 27 -1.60 11.75 -0.88
N GLY A 28 -1.81 10.90 -1.87
CA GLY A 28 -3.12 10.33 -2.16
C GLY A 28 -3.02 8.91 -2.70
N LYS A 29 -4.14 8.40 -3.22
CA LYS A 29 -4.22 7.09 -3.87
C LYS A 29 -4.96 7.24 -5.20
N GLY A 30 -4.49 6.53 -6.22
CA GLY A 30 -5.14 6.50 -7.53
C GLY A 30 -5.04 7.83 -8.27
N TYR A 31 -6.17 8.26 -8.83
CA TYR A 31 -6.27 9.46 -9.66
C TYR A 31 -7.33 10.40 -9.09
N VAL A 32 -6.99 11.68 -8.99
CA VAL A 32 -7.93 12.75 -8.60
C VAL A 32 -7.97 13.78 -9.72
N PRO A 33 -9.16 14.05 -10.30
CA PRO A 33 -9.29 15.04 -11.36
C PRO A 33 -9.12 16.45 -10.81
N ALA A 34 -8.66 17.37 -11.66
CA ALA A 34 -8.38 18.76 -11.34
C ALA A 34 -9.58 19.48 -10.68
N VAL A 35 -10.80 19.14 -11.11
CA VAL A 35 -12.02 19.74 -10.55
C VAL A 35 -12.16 19.46 -9.05
N SER A 36 -11.77 18.26 -8.60
CA SER A 36 -11.79 17.88 -7.18
C SER A 36 -10.66 18.52 -6.38
N ASN A 37 -9.59 18.95 -7.04
CA ASN A 37 -8.45 19.61 -6.41
C ASN A 37 -8.66 21.12 -6.19
N ARG A 38 -9.81 21.68 -6.62
CA ARG A 38 -10.09 23.11 -6.47
C ARG A 38 -10.79 23.38 -5.12
N PRO A 39 -10.15 24.11 -4.18
CA PRO A 39 -10.81 24.53 -2.95
C PRO A 39 -11.98 25.48 -3.23
N VAL A 40 -12.97 25.50 -2.32
CA VAL A 40 -14.11 26.43 -2.42
C VAL A 40 -13.64 27.89 -2.33
N ASP A 41 -12.58 28.12 -1.57
CA ASP A 41 -11.91 29.40 -1.34
C ASP A 41 -10.64 29.58 -2.21
N ALA A 42 -10.56 28.91 -3.36
CA ALA A 42 -9.38 28.97 -4.23
C ALA A 42 -9.00 30.42 -4.61
N PRO A 43 -7.73 30.82 -4.40
CA PRO A 43 -7.27 32.15 -4.77
C PRO A 43 -7.29 32.35 -6.29
N ILE A 44 -7.38 33.62 -6.70
CA ILE A 44 -7.30 33.98 -8.11
C ILE A 44 -5.92 33.61 -8.65
N GLY A 45 -5.88 32.91 -9.78
CA GLY A 45 -4.64 32.44 -10.39
C GLY A 45 -4.27 31.00 -10.04
N LEU A 46 -5.00 30.33 -9.15
CA LEU A 46 -4.84 28.88 -8.92
C LEU A 46 -5.32 28.10 -10.14
N ILE A 47 -4.42 27.35 -10.75
CA ILE A 47 -4.70 26.43 -11.85
C ILE A 47 -4.71 25.02 -11.27
N PRO A 48 -5.87 24.39 -11.07
CA PRO A 48 -5.90 23.02 -10.59
C PRO A 48 -5.43 22.08 -11.69
N VAL A 49 -4.63 21.10 -11.30
CA VAL A 49 -4.13 20.03 -12.18
C VAL A 49 -4.60 18.69 -11.64
N ASP A 50 -4.66 17.70 -12.52
CA ASP A 50 -4.94 16.33 -12.11
C ASP A 50 -3.81 15.79 -11.22
N SER A 51 -4.17 15.00 -10.22
CA SER A 51 -3.20 14.32 -9.35
C SER A 51 -3.18 12.83 -9.65
N LEU A 52 -2.02 12.35 -10.12
CA LEU A 52 -1.74 10.94 -10.34
C LEU A 52 -0.82 10.43 -9.22
N TYR A 53 -1.37 9.63 -8.31
CA TYR A 53 -0.65 9.07 -7.15
C TYR A 53 -0.17 7.63 -7.39
N SER A 54 -0.07 7.18 -8.65
CA SER A 54 0.37 5.83 -8.99
C SER A 54 1.87 5.81 -9.28
N PRO A 55 2.71 5.19 -8.43
CA PRO A 55 4.15 5.03 -8.70
C PRO A 55 4.44 3.92 -9.73
N VAL A 56 3.44 3.08 -10.03
CA VAL A 56 3.55 1.98 -11.00
C VAL A 56 3.06 2.46 -12.36
N ARG A 57 3.88 2.28 -13.40
CA ARG A 57 3.60 2.68 -14.79
C ARG A 57 3.01 1.54 -15.61
N GLN A 58 3.61 0.36 -15.49
CA GLN A 58 3.20 -0.80 -16.27
C GLN A 58 3.43 -2.09 -15.48
N VAL A 59 2.49 -3.03 -15.63
CA VAL A 59 2.63 -4.39 -15.13
C VAL A 59 2.25 -5.35 -16.25
N SER A 60 3.08 -6.36 -16.48
CA SER A 60 2.74 -7.50 -17.32
C SER A 60 3.05 -8.80 -16.58
N TYR A 61 2.29 -9.85 -16.90
CA TYR A 61 2.48 -11.16 -16.30
C TYR A 61 2.42 -12.25 -17.36
N LYS A 62 3.13 -13.35 -17.10
CA LYS A 62 3.11 -14.55 -17.91
C LYS A 62 3.07 -15.78 -17.01
N VAL A 63 2.17 -16.71 -17.32
CA VAL A 63 2.08 -18.01 -16.64
C VAL A 63 2.54 -19.08 -17.61
N GLU A 64 3.44 -19.93 -17.16
CA GLU A 64 4.01 -21.04 -17.95
C GLU A 64 4.07 -22.29 -17.08
N ALA A 65 3.85 -23.46 -17.67
CA ALA A 65 4.03 -24.72 -16.96
C ALA A 65 5.51 -24.89 -16.53
N ALA A 66 5.72 -25.23 -15.26
CA ALA A 66 7.03 -25.42 -14.68
C ALA A 66 7.23 -26.88 -14.26
N ARG A 67 8.35 -27.45 -14.70
CA ARG A 67 8.80 -28.75 -14.22
C ARG A 67 9.78 -28.54 -13.07
N VAL A 68 9.42 -29.00 -11.88
CA VAL A 68 10.28 -28.96 -10.70
C VAL A 68 10.69 -30.39 -10.37
N GLY A 69 11.91 -30.77 -10.80
CA GLY A 69 12.41 -32.13 -10.64
C GLY A 69 11.61 -33.14 -11.47
N GLN A 70 10.93 -34.08 -10.80
CA GLN A 70 10.10 -35.11 -11.44
C GLN A 70 8.62 -34.71 -11.56
N GLU A 71 8.19 -33.66 -10.86
CA GLU A 71 6.81 -33.18 -10.85
C GLU A 71 6.58 -32.14 -11.98
N LEU A 72 5.41 -32.23 -12.62
CA LEU A 72 5.03 -31.50 -13.84
C LEU A 72 3.80 -30.60 -13.65
N ASP A 73 3.29 -30.48 -12.43
CA ASP A 73 2.00 -29.88 -12.07
C ASP A 73 2.12 -28.47 -11.46
N TYR A 74 3.32 -27.87 -11.49
CA TYR A 74 3.51 -26.49 -11.04
C TYR A 74 3.34 -25.50 -12.20
N ASP A 75 2.79 -24.33 -11.87
CA ASP A 75 2.81 -23.16 -12.74
C ASP A 75 3.87 -22.16 -12.27
N LYS A 76 4.68 -21.65 -13.20
CA LYS A 76 5.58 -20.51 -12.97
C LYS A 76 4.91 -19.23 -13.41
N LEU A 77 4.80 -18.31 -12.48
CA LEU A 77 4.35 -16.94 -12.70
C LEU A 77 5.57 -16.02 -12.84
N SER A 78 5.66 -15.30 -13.96
CA SER A 78 6.66 -14.25 -14.19
C SER A 78 5.96 -12.90 -14.25
N LEU A 79 6.33 -11.97 -13.36
CA LEU A 79 5.84 -10.59 -13.33
C LEU A 79 6.94 -9.65 -13.84
N THR A 80 6.57 -8.71 -14.70
CA THR A 80 7.41 -7.57 -15.08
C THR A 80 6.70 -6.31 -14.63
N VAL A 81 7.33 -5.56 -13.72
CA VAL A 81 6.76 -4.36 -13.09
C VAL A 81 7.69 -3.20 -13.36
N GLU A 82 7.15 -2.14 -13.95
CA GLU A 82 7.86 -0.88 -14.21
C GLU A 82 7.30 0.22 -13.30
N THR A 83 8.20 0.86 -12.55
CA THR A 83 7.89 1.93 -11.60
C THR A 83 8.59 3.24 -12.01
N ASP A 84 8.08 4.37 -11.53
CA ASP A 84 8.68 5.69 -11.77
C ASP A 84 9.89 6.02 -10.87
N GLY A 85 10.27 5.08 -9.99
CA GLY A 85 11.40 5.19 -9.06
C GLY A 85 11.00 5.61 -7.65
N THR A 86 9.76 6.06 -7.41
CA THR A 86 9.28 6.47 -6.09
C THR A 86 9.12 5.28 -5.13
N VAL A 87 8.83 4.09 -5.67
CA VAL A 87 8.74 2.81 -4.94
C VAL A 87 9.48 1.76 -5.76
N THR A 88 10.18 0.84 -5.09
CA THR A 88 10.82 -0.28 -5.80
C THR A 88 9.77 -1.27 -6.34
N PRO A 89 10.03 -1.97 -7.45
CA PRO A 89 9.10 -2.99 -7.95
C PRO A 89 8.77 -4.08 -6.92
N GLU A 90 9.74 -4.47 -6.11
CA GLU A 90 9.58 -5.49 -5.05
C GLU A 90 8.64 -4.98 -3.95
N ASP A 91 8.85 -3.77 -3.46
CA ASP A 91 7.99 -3.15 -2.45
C ASP A 91 6.58 -2.96 -2.99
N ALA A 92 6.43 -2.54 -4.25
CA ALA A 92 5.12 -2.36 -4.88
C ALA A 92 4.32 -3.67 -4.89
N VAL A 93 4.97 -4.80 -5.20
CA VAL A 93 4.34 -6.13 -5.14
C VAL A 93 4.01 -6.54 -3.70
N ALA A 94 4.91 -6.26 -2.74
CA ALA A 94 4.65 -6.53 -1.32
C ALA A 94 3.45 -5.74 -0.78
N TYR A 95 3.34 -4.45 -1.13
CA TYR A 95 2.18 -3.63 -0.80
C TYR A 95 0.90 -4.18 -1.43
N ALA A 96 0.94 -4.58 -2.70
CA ALA A 96 -0.21 -5.20 -3.36
C ALA A 96 -0.66 -6.50 -2.67
N ALA A 97 0.29 -7.36 -2.28
CA ALA A 97 0.01 -8.59 -1.56
C ALA A 97 -0.61 -8.33 -0.18
N ARG A 98 -0.16 -7.29 0.54
CA ARG A 98 -0.76 -6.88 1.82
C ARG A 98 -2.20 -6.40 1.63
N ILE A 99 -2.44 -5.53 0.66
CA ILE A 99 -3.81 -5.04 0.35
C ILE A 99 -4.73 -6.23 0.03
N LEU A 100 -4.25 -7.20 -0.76
CA LEU A 100 -5.03 -8.38 -1.11
C LEU A 100 -5.35 -9.24 0.12
N GLN A 101 -4.40 -9.45 1.03
CA GLN A 101 -4.62 -10.15 2.31
C GLN A 101 -5.69 -9.46 3.17
N ASP A 102 -5.59 -8.14 3.32
CA ASP A 102 -6.55 -7.34 4.09
C ASP A 102 -7.97 -7.48 3.51
N GLN A 103 -8.11 -7.48 2.18
CA GLN A 103 -9.41 -7.69 1.51
C GLN A 103 -9.93 -9.12 1.67
N LEU A 104 -9.06 -10.12 1.61
CA LEU A 104 -9.44 -11.53 1.77
C LEU A 104 -9.85 -11.87 3.20
N THR A 105 -9.39 -11.12 4.20
CA THR A 105 -9.70 -11.37 5.62
C THR A 105 -11.20 -11.41 5.90
N LEU A 106 -12.02 -10.63 5.18
CA LEU A 106 -13.48 -10.65 5.28
C LEU A 106 -14.11 -11.98 4.83
N PHE A 107 -13.41 -12.77 4.02
CA PHE A 107 -13.88 -14.08 3.55
C PHE A 107 -13.31 -15.22 4.39
N VAL A 108 -12.27 -14.96 5.18
CA VAL A 108 -11.66 -15.90 6.11
C VAL A 108 -12.45 -15.87 7.43
N HIS A 109 -13.74 -16.21 7.37
CA HIS A 109 -14.52 -16.52 8.57
C HIS A 109 -14.27 -17.99 8.93
N PHE A 110 -13.15 -18.27 9.58
CA PHE A 110 -13.05 -19.50 10.36
C PHE A 110 -13.88 -19.28 11.64
N GLU A 111 -14.85 -20.16 11.91
CA GLU A 111 -15.53 -20.27 13.21
C GLU A 111 -14.57 -20.74 14.31
N ASP A 112 -13.34 -20.24 14.38
CA ASP A 112 -12.44 -20.47 15.51
C ASP A 112 -11.39 -19.36 15.56
N GLY A 113 -11.27 -18.74 16.74
CA GLY A 113 -10.60 -17.47 16.97
C GLY A 113 -9.14 -17.42 16.57
N ILE A 114 -8.85 -16.83 15.41
CA ILE A 114 -7.54 -16.28 15.13
C ILE A 114 -7.48 -14.89 15.78
N PRO A 115 -6.61 -14.65 16.78
CA PRO A 115 -6.48 -13.33 17.36
C PRO A 115 -5.99 -12.38 16.25
N GLN A 116 -6.80 -11.37 15.94
CA GLN A 116 -6.37 -10.30 15.05
C GLN A 116 -5.11 -9.67 15.64
N PRO A 117 -4.01 -9.55 14.87
CA PRO A 117 -2.93 -8.66 15.28
C PRO A 117 -3.50 -7.24 15.21
N SER A 118 -3.84 -6.68 16.38
CA SER A 118 -4.16 -5.27 16.52
C SER A 118 -2.99 -4.48 15.93
N SER A 119 -3.20 -3.84 14.78
CA SER A 119 -2.25 -2.86 14.28
C SER A 119 -2.09 -1.80 15.37
N PRO A 120 -0.88 -1.54 15.90
CA PRO A 120 -0.73 -0.46 16.86
C PRO A 120 -1.00 0.83 16.10
N MET A 121 -2.16 1.42 16.38
CA MET A 121 -2.45 2.81 16.04
C MET A 121 -1.36 3.65 16.70
N ILE A 122 -0.47 4.22 15.89
CA ILE A 122 0.55 5.16 16.35
C ILE A 122 -0.19 6.39 16.88
N GLY A 123 -0.26 6.54 18.21
CA GLY A 123 -0.76 7.79 18.81
C GLY A 123 -1.51 7.71 20.14
N MET A 124 -1.77 6.54 20.73
CA MET A 124 -2.36 6.47 22.07
C MET A 124 -1.35 5.94 23.09
N ALA A 125 -1.18 6.72 24.16
CA ALA A 125 -0.26 6.43 25.26
C ALA A 125 -0.48 5.02 25.82
N ALA A 126 0.61 4.26 25.95
CA ALA A 126 0.62 2.95 26.55
C ALA A 126 0.01 3.01 27.97
N GLN A 127 -1.14 2.35 28.15
CA GLN A 127 -1.51 1.85 29.46
C GLN A 127 -0.76 0.53 29.66
N PRO A 128 -0.18 0.28 30.84
CA PRO A 128 0.49 -0.98 31.10
C PRO A 128 -0.56 -2.08 31.17
N GLU A 129 -0.63 -2.93 30.15
CA GLU A 129 -1.32 -4.21 30.29
C GLU A 129 -0.45 -5.11 31.17
N GLU A 130 -0.95 -5.37 32.39
CA GLU A 130 -0.45 -6.48 33.19
C GLU A 130 -0.67 -7.77 32.39
N SER A 131 0.44 -8.42 32.02
CA SER A 131 0.40 -9.69 31.34
C SER A 131 -0.20 -10.75 32.26
N ASP A 132 -1.44 -11.12 31.97
CA ASP A 132 -2.17 -12.20 32.65
C ASP A 132 -1.64 -13.58 32.22
N ALA A 133 -0.32 -13.77 32.30
CA ALA A 133 0.38 -15.01 31.94
C ALA A 133 0.15 -16.15 32.95
N ASN A 134 -0.84 -16.02 33.85
CA ASN A 134 -1.04 -16.97 34.95
C ASN A 134 -2.48 -17.48 35.11
N GLN A 135 -3.34 -17.33 34.10
CA GLN A 135 -4.63 -18.02 34.08
C GLN A 135 -4.48 -19.40 33.41
N LEU A 136 -4.04 -20.38 34.19
CA LEU A 136 -4.08 -21.80 33.81
C LEU A 136 -5.50 -22.20 33.40
N ASN A 137 -5.63 -22.73 32.19
CA ASN A 137 -6.90 -23.15 31.59
C ASN A 137 -7.62 -24.16 32.51
N ARG A 138 -8.83 -23.81 32.98
CA ARG A 138 -9.60 -24.57 33.98
C ARG A 138 -9.93 -26.01 33.51
N TYR A 139 -9.91 -26.28 32.21
CA TYR A 139 -10.11 -27.61 31.65
C TYR A 139 -8.92 -28.56 31.87
N LEU A 140 -7.73 -28.05 32.19
CA LEU A 140 -6.55 -28.86 32.52
C LEU A 140 -6.69 -29.61 33.86
N LEU A 141 -7.65 -29.20 34.70
CA LEU A 141 -7.92 -29.80 36.01
C LEU A 141 -9.09 -30.80 35.98
N LYS A 142 -9.78 -30.94 34.84
CA LYS A 142 -10.86 -31.92 34.69
C LYS A 142 -10.32 -33.24 34.17
N LYS A 143 -10.79 -34.35 34.75
CA LYS A 143 -10.49 -35.68 34.22
C LYS A 143 -11.22 -35.85 32.88
N VAL A 144 -10.58 -36.58 31.97
CA VAL A 144 -11.02 -36.78 30.57
C VAL A 144 -12.44 -37.33 30.46
N ASP A 145 -12.92 -38.06 31.48
CA ASP A 145 -14.28 -38.62 31.52
C ASP A 145 -15.39 -37.58 31.79
N GLU A 146 -15.06 -36.30 32.06
CA GLU A 146 -16.03 -35.21 32.33
C GLU A 146 -15.94 -34.05 31.32
N LEU A 147 -15.34 -34.28 30.15
CA LEU A 147 -15.36 -33.37 28.99
C LEU A 147 -16.55 -33.64 28.07
#